data_AF-A0A512UH92-F1
#
_entry.id   AF-A0A512UH92-F1
#
_cell.length_a   1.000
_cell.length_b   1.000
_cell.length_c   1.000
_cell.angle_alpha   90.00
_cell.angle_beta   90.00
_cell.angle_gamma   90.00
#
_symmetry.space_group_name_H-M   'P 1'
#
loop_
_entity.id
_entity.type
_entity.pdbx_description
1 polymer ?
#
loop_
_entity_poly.entity_id
_entity_poly.type
_entity_poly.pdbx_seq_one_letter_code
_entity_poly.pdbx_strand_id
1 'polypeptide(L)'
;MPIDRPPELEEPSFPEPDAETLPPHQEMELPPSYSTISPQLQKQDFVLRYSEGKLEAFPSERSMMTYEYAKKHARLGKNHPYFIRAKTFQSQSVGLPLLIAERCKSLGFGEQPYLDLFTCKPIPMASDKVFVKGDERKSAQVLVKTFSTYRRYTIQLKSKKIVVFAHLNSPIVDLQIDRQRFRFIKTLEMADTSHRYLQHSYKIYLLDPLQPSLTDNIDSSSEVHENNPLLGNKKKGRLDEPPEVDEQPTYHSPYEYGCLKFSPLGLNRRCATLSLYSQAAQNFDSNNSVDFTSFTFVAVSLILQTLEEDALG
;
A
#
# COMPACT_ATOMS: atom_id res chain seq x y z
N MET A 1 -43.76 -49.55 -73.68
CA MET A 1 -43.28 -48.16 -73.62
C MET A 1 -42.32 -48.07 -72.43
N PRO A 2 -41.03 -47.87 -72.66
CA PRO A 2 -40.04 -47.82 -71.60
C PRO A 2 -40.12 -46.48 -70.85
N ILE A 3 -39.98 -46.56 -69.52
CA ILE A 3 -40.10 -45.46 -68.57
C ILE A 3 -38.71 -44.81 -68.42
N ASP A 4 -38.61 -43.53 -68.75
CA ASP A 4 -37.39 -42.72 -68.57
C ASP A 4 -37.03 -42.59 -67.09
N ARG A 5 -35.79 -42.94 -66.75
CA ARG A 5 -35.20 -42.67 -65.43
C ARG A 5 -34.82 -41.20 -65.31
N PRO A 6 -35.09 -40.54 -64.17
CA PRO A 6 -34.56 -39.21 -63.90
C PRO A 6 -33.05 -39.25 -63.62
N PRO A 7 -32.33 -38.15 -63.88
CA PRO A 7 -30.87 -38.08 -63.73
C PRO A 7 -30.45 -38.11 -62.26
N GLU A 8 -29.37 -38.83 -61.98
CA GLU A 8 -28.69 -38.87 -60.68
C GLU A 8 -28.12 -37.48 -60.35
N LEU A 9 -28.50 -36.96 -59.18
CA LEU A 9 -27.92 -35.77 -58.58
C LEU A 9 -26.56 -36.15 -57.99
N GLU A 10 -25.50 -35.50 -58.48
CA GLU A 10 -24.16 -35.60 -57.90
C GLU A 10 -24.18 -35.10 -56.45
N GLU A 11 -23.72 -35.96 -55.52
CA GLU A 11 -23.54 -35.58 -54.13
C GLU A 11 -22.40 -34.55 -54.00
N PRO A 12 -22.60 -33.45 -53.24
CA PRO A 12 -21.53 -32.50 -52.98
C PRO A 12 -20.45 -33.15 -52.10
N SER A 13 -19.24 -33.25 -52.65
CA SER A 13 -18.04 -33.65 -51.91
C SER A 13 -17.73 -32.60 -50.84
N PHE A 14 -17.89 -32.97 -49.57
CA PHE A 14 -17.43 -32.15 -48.45
C PHE A 14 -15.89 -32.21 -48.37
N PRO A 15 -15.18 -31.09 -48.24
CA PRO A 15 -13.75 -31.11 -47.97
C PRO A 15 -13.51 -31.72 -46.58
N GLU A 16 -12.53 -32.63 -46.51
CA GLU A 16 -12.03 -33.17 -45.24
C GLU A 16 -11.57 -32.01 -44.33
N PRO A 17 -11.82 -32.09 -43.02
CA PRO A 17 -11.30 -31.10 -42.10
C PRO A 17 -9.77 -31.23 -42.07
N ASP A 18 -9.10 -30.20 -42.59
CA ASP A 18 -7.67 -29.99 -42.37
C ASP A 18 -7.40 -30.11 -40.87
N ALA A 19 -6.42 -30.94 -40.52
CA ALA A 19 -5.95 -31.11 -39.15
C ALA A 19 -5.63 -29.74 -38.55
N GLU A 20 -6.54 -29.22 -37.72
CA GLU A 20 -6.36 -27.98 -37.00
C GLU A 20 -5.13 -28.13 -36.12
N THR A 21 -4.07 -27.48 -36.59
CA THR A 21 -2.90 -27.07 -35.83
C THR A 21 -3.38 -26.56 -34.48
N LEU A 22 -3.16 -27.35 -33.42
CA LEU A 22 -3.36 -26.92 -32.06
C LEU A 22 -2.68 -25.55 -31.88
N PRO A 23 -3.38 -24.55 -31.30
CA PRO A 23 -2.74 -23.28 -31.00
C PRO A 23 -1.52 -23.58 -30.14
N PRO A 24 -0.39 -22.88 -30.36
CA PRO A 24 0.80 -23.09 -29.55
C PRO A 24 0.38 -22.90 -28.10
N HIS A 25 0.64 -23.91 -27.27
CA HIS A 25 0.53 -23.81 -25.83
C HIS A 25 1.11 -22.47 -25.41
N GLN A 26 0.26 -21.57 -24.92
CA GLN A 26 0.74 -20.43 -24.15
C GLN A 26 1.51 -21.05 -22.99
N GLU A 27 2.84 -21.03 -23.09
CA GLU A 27 3.70 -21.21 -21.93
C GLU A 27 3.16 -20.23 -20.88
N MET A 28 2.53 -20.77 -19.84
CA MET A 28 2.31 -19.99 -18.64
C MET A 28 3.69 -19.51 -18.23
N GLU A 29 3.97 -18.21 -18.41
CA GLU A 29 5.16 -17.58 -17.87
C GLU A 29 5.15 -17.88 -16.37
N LEU A 30 5.91 -18.90 -15.97
CA LEU A 30 6.19 -19.17 -14.58
C LEU A 30 6.74 -17.87 -13.99
N PRO A 31 6.20 -17.37 -12.86
CA PRO A 31 6.73 -16.18 -12.23
C PRO A 31 8.21 -16.38 -11.95
N PRO A 32 9.03 -15.33 -12.03
CA PRO A 32 10.47 -15.45 -11.86
C PRO A 32 10.79 -16.19 -10.57
N SER A 33 11.53 -17.30 -10.70
CA SER A 33 12.11 -17.99 -9.55
C SER A 33 12.93 -16.99 -8.74
N TYR A 34 12.62 -16.84 -7.45
CA TYR A 34 13.25 -15.86 -6.55
C TYR A 34 14.73 -16.13 -6.26
N SER A 35 15.35 -17.13 -6.87
CA SER A 35 16.72 -17.53 -6.58
C SER A 35 17.63 -17.30 -7.79
N THR A 36 18.46 -16.25 -7.73
CA THR A 36 19.82 -16.34 -8.29
C THR A 36 20.78 -15.25 -7.78
N ILE A 37 20.30 -14.12 -7.25
CA ILE A 37 21.14 -13.18 -6.47
C ILE A 37 20.22 -12.57 -5.41
N SER A 38 20.25 -13.07 -4.17
CA SER A 38 19.46 -12.45 -3.10
C SER A 38 20.11 -11.12 -2.74
N PRO A 39 19.51 -9.95 -3.07
CA PRO A 39 20.01 -8.70 -2.53
C PRO A 39 20.00 -8.82 -1.00
N GLN A 40 21.05 -8.32 -0.34
CA GLN A 40 21.03 -8.23 1.12
C GLN A 40 19.89 -7.29 1.53
N LEU A 41 18.76 -7.87 1.90
CA LEU A 41 17.62 -7.12 2.42
C LEU A 41 18.00 -6.61 3.80
N GLN A 42 17.78 -5.32 4.02
CA GLN A 42 17.95 -4.67 5.31
C GLN A 42 16.60 -4.21 5.82
N LYS A 43 16.44 -4.24 7.14
CA LYS A 43 15.24 -3.73 7.77
C LYS A 43 15.27 -2.20 7.76
N GLN A 44 14.25 -1.58 7.18
CA GLN A 44 14.04 -0.14 7.19
C GLN A 44 12.78 0.20 8.01
N ASP A 45 12.93 1.10 8.97
CA ASP A 45 11.86 1.55 9.86
C ASP A 45 11.42 2.98 9.50
N PHE A 46 10.18 3.11 9.02
CA PHE A 46 9.50 4.37 8.77
C PHE A 46 8.66 4.75 9.98
N VAL A 47 8.65 6.04 10.32
CA VAL A 47 7.93 6.54 11.49
C VAL A 47 6.70 7.32 11.07
N LEU A 48 5.54 6.95 11.59
CA LEU A 48 4.29 7.68 11.41
C LEU A 48 4.01 8.50 12.68
N ARG A 49 3.63 9.75 12.46
CA ARG A 49 3.39 10.74 13.51
C ARG A 49 2.11 11.51 13.23
N TYR A 50 1.32 11.75 14.26
CA TYR A 50 0.18 12.66 14.18
C TYR A 50 0.57 14.07 14.64
N SER A 51 0.34 15.09 13.82
CA SER A 51 0.57 16.48 14.21
C SER A 51 -0.45 17.41 13.55
N GLU A 52 -1.10 18.25 14.36
CA GLU A 52 -1.96 19.35 13.88
C GLU A 52 -3.06 18.90 12.90
N GLY A 53 -3.67 17.74 13.13
CA GLY A 53 -4.72 17.21 12.25
C GLY A 53 -4.20 16.47 11.01
N LYS A 54 -2.88 16.30 10.87
CA LYS A 54 -2.23 15.60 9.77
C LYS A 54 -1.47 14.38 10.26
N LEU A 55 -1.38 13.36 9.41
CA LEU A 55 -0.48 12.23 9.61
C LEU A 55 0.77 12.42 8.75
N GLU A 56 1.94 12.54 9.39
CA GLU A 56 3.24 12.70 8.76
C GLU A 56 3.99 11.36 8.82
N ALA A 57 4.54 10.91 7.70
CA ALA A 57 5.46 9.77 7.64
C ALA A 57 6.88 10.26 7.38
N PHE A 58 7.86 9.68 8.07
CA PHE A 58 9.28 9.97 7.95
C PHE A 58 10.06 8.73 7.52
N PRO A 59 11.15 8.88 6.74
CA PRO A 59 11.95 7.75 6.26
C PRO A 59 12.75 7.05 7.37
N SER A 60 12.93 7.73 8.51
CA SER A 60 13.56 7.19 9.72
C SER A 60 13.17 8.02 10.96
N GLU A 61 13.41 7.46 12.16
CA GLU A 61 13.27 8.20 13.42
C GLU A 61 14.23 9.39 13.51
N ARG A 62 15.47 9.22 13.01
CA ARG A 62 16.45 10.31 12.97
C ARG A 62 16.00 11.46 12.06
N SER A 63 15.36 11.14 10.93
CA SER A 63 14.78 12.16 10.05
C SER A 63 13.65 12.92 10.77
N MET A 64 12.74 12.21 11.46
CA MET A 64 11.70 12.84 12.29
C MET A 64 12.30 13.76 13.38
N MET A 65 13.32 13.28 14.10
CA MET A 65 14.00 14.08 15.13
C MET A 65 14.70 15.32 14.55
N THR A 66 15.26 15.20 13.34
CA THR A 66 15.89 16.32 12.63
C THR A 66 14.86 17.38 12.24
N TYR A 67 13.69 16.96 11.78
CA TYR A 67 12.56 17.84 11.51
C TYR A 67 12.11 18.60 12.77
N GLU A 68 11.92 17.88 13.88
CA GLU A 68 11.53 18.49 15.17
C GLU A 68 12.58 19.47 15.70
N TYR A 69 13.84 19.07 15.62
CA TYR A 69 14.95 19.94 15.99
C TYR A 69 14.90 21.23 15.16
N ALA A 70 14.73 21.14 13.85
CA ALA A 70 14.71 22.31 13.00
C ALA A 70 13.47 23.19 13.22
N LYS A 71 12.28 22.61 13.45
CA LYS A 71 11.07 23.40 13.79
C LYS A 71 11.29 24.27 15.03
N LYS A 72 11.94 23.74 16.07
CA LYS A 72 12.29 24.50 17.29
C LYS A 72 13.22 25.69 17.01
N HIS A 73 14.06 25.57 15.98
CA HIS A 73 15.09 26.57 15.65
C HIS A 73 14.76 27.37 14.37
N ALA A 74 13.57 27.20 13.79
CA ALA A 74 13.18 27.86 12.54
C ALA A 74 13.08 29.39 12.65
N ARG A 75 12.97 29.91 13.88
CA ARG A 75 12.93 31.37 14.17
C ARG A 75 14.31 31.98 14.38
N LEU A 76 15.38 31.18 14.37
CA LEU A 76 16.74 31.70 14.50
C LEU A 76 17.15 32.47 13.23
N GLY A 77 18.03 33.45 13.40
CA GLY A 77 18.57 34.19 12.27
C GLY A 77 19.33 33.29 11.29
N LYS A 78 19.32 33.66 10.00
CA LYS A 78 19.94 32.89 8.89
C LYS A 78 21.42 32.54 9.08
N ASN A 79 22.16 33.34 9.85
CA ASN A 79 23.57 33.13 10.14
C ASN A 79 23.81 32.23 11.37
N HIS A 80 22.75 31.84 12.08
CA HIS A 80 22.87 31.00 13.26
C HIS A 80 23.32 29.58 12.83
N PRO A 81 24.34 28.98 13.49
CA PRO A 81 24.86 27.66 13.09
C PRO A 81 23.78 26.57 12.98
N TYR A 82 22.82 26.56 13.90
CA TYR A 82 21.68 25.63 13.86
C TYR A 82 20.73 25.84 12.68
N PHE A 83 20.50 27.08 12.25
CA PHE A 83 19.72 27.37 11.05
C PHE A 83 20.45 26.84 9.81
N ILE A 84 21.75 27.13 9.69
CA ILE A 84 22.60 26.66 8.58
C ILE A 84 22.58 25.14 8.52
N ARG A 85 22.76 24.46 9.66
CA ARG A 85 22.72 22.99 9.73
C ARG A 85 21.38 22.41 9.29
N ALA A 86 20.26 22.99 9.75
CA ALA A 86 18.93 22.56 9.36
C ALA A 86 18.68 22.77 7.85
N LYS A 87 19.19 23.87 7.29
CA LYS A 87 19.16 24.12 5.84
C LYS A 87 19.97 23.11 5.05
N THR A 88 21.16 22.74 5.52
CA THR A 88 21.97 21.69 4.89
C THR A 88 21.19 20.37 4.84
N PHE A 89 20.58 19.94 5.95
CA PHE A 89 19.76 18.73 5.95
C PHE A 89 18.56 18.83 5.01
N GLN A 90 17.82 19.95 5.05
CA GLN A 90 16.70 20.19 4.14
C GLN A 90 17.15 20.06 2.67
N SER A 91 18.28 20.65 2.28
CA SER A 91 18.81 20.57 0.90
C SER A 91 19.14 19.15 0.46
N GLN A 92 19.48 18.27 1.41
CA GLN A 92 19.74 16.85 1.21
C GLN A 92 18.46 16.00 1.31
N SER A 93 17.29 16.63 1.42
CA SER A 93 15.99 15.99 1.65
C SER A 93 15.95 15.15 2.93
N VAL A 94 16.72 15.56 3.95
CA VAL A 94 16.77 14.98 5.30
C VAL A 94 16.01 15.89 6.25
N GLY A 95 15.25 15.31 7.18
CA GLY A 95 14.43 16.09 8.12
C GLY A 95 13.19 16.71 7.48
N LEU A 96 12.72 16.13 6.38
CA LEU A 96 11.42 16.44 5.76
C LEU A 96 10.50 15.24 5.94
N PRO A 97 9.18 15.44 6.18
CA PRO A 97 8.22 14.36 6.02
C PRO A 97 8.32 13.77 4.62
N LEU A 98 8.38 12.44 4.52
CA LEU A 98 8.32 11.71 3.26
C LEU A 98 6.94 11.92 2.61
N LEU A 99 5.89 11.74 3.39
CA LEU A 99 4.51 11.82 2.96
C LEU A 99 3.66 12.40 4.09
N ILE A 100 2.76 13.31 3.76
CA ILE A 100 1.78 13.88 4.69
C ILE A 100 0.41 13.50 4.17
N ALA A 101 -0.43 12.93 5.02
CA ALA A 101 -1.83 12.65 4.74
C ALA A 101 -2.73 13.65 5.47
N GLU A 102 -3.63 14.27 4.71
CA GLU A 102 -4.69 15.13 5.22
C GLU A 102 -6.06 14.51 4.89
N ARG A 103 -6.96 14.47 5.87
CA ARG A 103 -8.31 13.96 5.66
C ARG A 103 -9.10 14.88 4.74
N CYS A 104 -9.74 14.30 3.74
CA CYS A 104 -10.73 14.99 2.94
C CYS A 104 -12.08 14.94 3.66
N LYS A 105 -12.72 16.09 3.84
CA LYS A 105 -14.13 16.12 4.25
C LYS A 105 -14.97 16.09 2.97
N SER A 106 -15.61 14.96 2.69
CA SER A 106 -16.57 14.89 1.59
C SER A 106 -17.87 14.21 2.03
N LEU A 107 -18.98 14.66 1.47
CA LEU A 107 -20.31 14.09 1.64
C LEU A 107 -20.83 13.78 0.23
N GLY A 108 -21.32 12.57 0.00
CA GLY A 108 -21.86 12.16 -1.31
C GLY A 108 -22.21 10.69 -1.37
N PHE A 109 -22.58 10.20 -2.56
CA PHE A 109 -22.75 8.77 -2.85
C PHE A 109 -21.74 8.37 -3.92
N GLY A 110 -21.16 7.17 -3.84
CA GLY A 110 -20.18 6.66 -4.81
C GLY A 110 -18.73 6.71 -4.32
N GLU A 111 -17.79 6.83 -5.25
CA GLU A 111 -16.36 6.93 -4.95
C GLU A 111 -16.02 8.36 -4.46
N GLN A 112 -15.40 8.45 -3.30
CA GLN A 112 -15.23 9.72 -2.57
C GLN A 112 -13.77 10.01 -2.27
N PRO A 113 -13.35 11.29 -2.25
CA PRO A 113 -12.06 11.67 -1.67
C PRO A 113 -11.96 11.29 -0.20
N TYR A 114 -10.94 10.51 0.14
CA TYR A 114 -10.67 10.04 1.50
C TYR A 114 -9.47 10.77 2.12
N LEU A 115 -8.32 10.76 1.45
CA LEU A 115 -7.10 11.45 1.88
C LEU A 115 -6.48 12.23 0.73
N ASP A 116 -5.93 13.39 1.02
CA ASP A 116 -4.96 14.05 0.14
C ASP A 116 -3.55 13.75 0.64
N LEU A 117 -2.66 13.34 -0.27
CA LEU A 117 -1.28 13.00 0.03
C LEU A 117 -0.34 14.06 -0.53
N PHE A 118 0.58 14.53 0.32
CA PHE A 118 1.56 15.56 -0.01
C PHE A 118 2.97 15.02 0.20
N THR A 119 3.83 15.19 -0.80
CA THR A 119 5.27 14.93 -0.65
C THR A 119 6.00 16.21 -0.33
N CYS A 120 7.01 16.15 0.52
CA CYS A 120 7.86 17.31 0.80
C CYS A 120 9.12 17.28 -0.06
N LYS A 121 9.37 18.35 -0.80
CA LYS A 121 10.62 18.55 -1.56
C LYS A 121 11.23 19.89 -1.18
N PRO A 122 12.55 19.96 -0.99
CA PRO A 122 13.20 21.23 -0.65
C PRO A 122 13.00 22.25 -1.77
N ILE A 123 12.52 23.44 -1.44
CA ILE A 123 12.51 24.57 -2.37
C ILE A 123 13.90 25.26 -2.38
N PRO A 124 14.61 25.30 -3.52
CA PRO A 124 15.94 25.90 -3.61
C PRO A 124 15.98 27.41 -3.30
N MET A 125 14.86 28.12 -3.47
CA MET A 125 14.82 29.59 -3.45
C MET A 125 14.42 30.22 -2.10
N ALA A 126 13.94 29.44 -1.12
CA ALA A 126 13.59 29.97 0.20
C ALA A 126 14.84 30.04 1.09
N SER A 127 15.63 31.11 0.96
CA SER A 127 16.92 31.25 1.67
C SER A 127 16.78 31.63 3.15
N ASP A 128 15.64 32.19 3.55
CA ASP A 128 15.42 32.81 4.86
C ASP A 128 14.61 31.96 5.86
N LYS A 129 14.00 30.85 5.40
CA LYS A 129 13.14 30.00 6.24
C LYS A 129 13.40 28.53 6.01
N VAL A 130 13.62 27.76 7.09
CA VAL A 130 13.68 26.29 7.02
C VAL A 130 12.26 25.74 7.08
N PHE A 131 11.94 24.76 6.23
CA PHE A 131 10.66 24.05 6.22
C PHE A 131 9.44 24.97 6.06
N VAL A 132 9.19 25.36 4.81
CA VAL A 132 8.06 26.22 4.45
C VAL A 132 6.89 25.38 3.96
N LYS A 133 5.65 25.87 4.13
CA LYS A 133 4.45 25.22 3.57
C LYS A 133 4.56 24.95 2.05
N GLY A 134 5.35 25.74 1.33
CA GLY A 134 5.61 25.50 -0.10
C GLY A 134 6.43 24.24 -0.40
N ASP A 135 7.12 23.66 0.59
CA ASP A 135 7.84 22.40 0.43
C ASP A 135 6.85 21.23 0.22
N GLU A 136 5.62 21.37 0.73
CA GLU A 136 4.52 20.42 0.56
C GLU A 136 3.92 20.54 -0.84
N ARG A 137 3.93 19.44 -1.60
CA ARG A 137 3.30 19.36 -2.92
C ARG A 137 2.34 18.19 -2.95
N LYS A 138 1.07 18.45 -3.29
CA LYS A 138 0.08 17.40 -3.49
C LYS A 138 0.60 16.43 -4.55
N SER A 139 0.81 15.20 -4.14
CA SER A 139 1.42 14.13 -4.94
C SER A 139 0.39 13.10 -5.37
N ALA A 140 -0.62 12.86 -4.53
CA ALA A 140 -1.70 11.94 -4.81
C ALA A 140 -2.99 12.33 -4.09
N GLN A 141 -4.08 11.70 -4.52
CA GLN A 141 -5.35 11.67 -3.81
C GLN A 141 -5.75 10.21 -3.62
N VAL A 142 -6.21 9.87 -2.43
CA VAL A 142 -6.80 8.57 -2.11
C VAL A 142 -8.30 8.71 -2.22
N LEU A 143 -8.90 7.91 -3.09
CA LEU A 143 -10.35 7.75 -3.18
C LEU A 143 -10.78 6.49 -2.44
N VAL A 144 -11.97 6.50 -1.85
CA VAL A 144 -12.59 5.33 -1.22
C VAL A 144 -13.93 5.01 -1.88
N LYS A 145 -14.19 3.73 -2.12
CA LYS A 145 -15.50 3.19 -2.49
C LYS A 145 -15.81 2.00 -1.58
N THR A 146 -16.98 2.02 -0.95
CA THR A 146 -17.42 0.95 -0.05
C THR A 146 -18.31 -0.03 -0.79
N PHE A 147 -18.02 -1.32 -0.65
CA PHE A 147 -18.81 -2.44 -1.13
C PHE A 147 -19.37 -3.23 0.05
N SER A 148 -20.18 -4.25 -0.22
CA SER A 148 -20.83 -5.06 0.82
C SER A 148 -19.83 -5.81 1.71
N THR A 149 -18.71 -6.29 1.15
CA THR A 149 -17.75 -7.16 1.84
C THR A 149 -16.34 -6.57 1.95
N TYR A 150 -16.07 -5.46 1.26
CA TYR A 150 -14.75 -4.80 1.28
C TYR A 150 -14.86 -3.29 1.05
N ARG A 151 -13.79 -2.56 1.38
CA ARG A 151 -13.56 -1.18 0.93
C ARG A 151 -12.41 -1.16 -0.05
N ARG A 152 -12.59 -0.43 -1.15
CA ARG A 152 -11.54 -0.16 -2.13
C ARG A 152 -10.98 1.23 -1.88
N TYR A 153 -9.67 1.32 -1.73
CA TYR A 153 -8.93 2.57 -1.74
C TYR A 153 -8.13 2.67 -3.04
N THR A 154 -8.26 3.78 -3.75
CA THR A 154 -7.50 4.05 -4.98
C THR A 154 -6.56 5.21 -4.74
N ILE A 155 -5.26 4.93 -4.68
CA ILE A 155 -4.21 5.94 -4.60
C ILE A 155 -3.92 6.41 -6.03
N GLN A 156 -4.36 7.63 -6.36
CA GLN A 156 -4.15 8.25 -7.66
C GLN A 156 -2.87 9.09 -7.65
N LEU A 157 -1.76 8.50 -8.13
CA LEU A 157 -0.52 9.21 -8.43
C LEU A 157 -0.58 9.77 -9.86
N LYS A 158 0.30 10.73 -10.18
CA LYS A 158 0.32 11.39 -11.51
C LYS A 158 0.43 10.43 -12.70
N SER A 159 1.14 9.32 -12.55
CA SER A 159 1.43 8.37 -13.64
C SER A 159 0.98 6.94 -13.36
N LYS A 160 0.41 6.66 -12.19
CA LYS A 160 0.07 5.30 -11.75
C LYS A 160 -1.11 5.32 -10.79
N LYS A 161 -1.91 4.27 -10.84
CA LYS A 161 -2.95 3.99 -9.83
C LYS A 161 -2.54 2.77 -9.05
N ILE A 162 -2.69 2.83 -7.74
CA ILE A 162 -2.53 1.68 -6.85
C ILE A 162 -3.88 1.45 -6.18
N VAL A 163 -4.35 0.20 -6.21
CA VAL A 163 -5.61 -0.19 -5.60
C VAL A 163 -5.30 -1.05 -4.37
N VAL A 164 -5.97 -0.71 -3.27
CA VAL A 164 -5.87 -1.39 -1.98
C VAL A 164 -7.26 -1.84 -1.58
N PHE A 165 -7.41 -3.12 -1.24
CA PHE A 165 -8.68 -3.69 -0.82
C PHE A 165 -8.61 -4.07 0.64
N ALA A 166 -9.40 -3.41 1.48
CA ALA A 166 -9.56 -3.78 2.89
C ALA A 166 -10.83 -4.60 3.06
N HIS A 167 -10.71 -5.84 3.51
CA HIS A 167 -11.88 -6.68 3.75
C HIS A 167 -12.66 -6.17 4.97
N LEU A 168 -14.00 -6.19 4.91
CA LEU A 168 -14.85 -5.71 6.02
C LEU A 168 -15.13 -6.80 7.06
N ASN A 169 -15.04 -8.07 6.65
CA ASN A 169 -15.41 -9.25 7.43
C ASN A 169 -14.21 -10.19 7.73
N SER A 170 -12.99 -9.69 7.53
CA SER A 170 -11.75 -10.47 7.73
C SER A 170 -10.60 -9.49 7.96
N PRO A 171 -9.55 -9.89 8.69
CA PRO A 171 -8.48 -8.99 9.11
C PRO A 171 -7.44 -8.74 8.01
N ILE A 172 -7.82 -8.82 6.73
CA ILE A 172 -6.88 -8.76 5.62
C ILE A 172 -7.04 -7.49 4.81
N VAL A 173 -5.91 -6.95 4.38
CA VAL A 173 -5.84 -5.87 3.40
C VAL A 173 -4.85 -6.26 2.31
N ASP A 174 -5.32 -6.34 1.09
CA ASP A 174 -4.53 -6.77 -0.05
C ASP A 174 -4.24 -5.60 -0.99
N LEU A 175 -3.05 -5.63 -1.59
CA LEU A 175 -2.64 -4.70 -2.64
C LEU A 175 -1.70 -5.38 -3.63
N GLN A 176 -1.61 -4.81 -4.82
CA GLN A 176 -0.66 -5.23 -5.83
C GLN A 176 0.27 -4.07 -6.19
N ILE A 177 1.57 -4.34 -6.17
CA ILE A 177 2.60 -3.42 -6.66
C ILE A 177 3.30 -4.13 -7.81
N ASP A 178 3.13 -3.58 -9.01
CA ASP A 178 3.61 -4.18 -10.25
C ASP A 178 3.03 -5.59 -10.45
N ARG A 179 3.86 -6.65 -10.40
CA ARG A 179 3.42 -8.06 -10.54
C ARG A 179 3.39 -8.80 -9.20
N GLN A 180 3.66 -8.12 -8.08
CA GLN A 180 3.73 -8.72 -6.76
C GLN A 180 2.50 -8.36 -5.94
N ARG A 181 1.92 -9.37 -5.29
CA ARG A 181 0.74 -9.24 -4.44
C ARG A 181 1.17 -9.29 -2.99
N PHE A 182 0.67 -8.35 -2.21
CA PHE A 182 1.00 -8.22 -0.80
C PHE A 182 -0.27 -8.26 0.03
N ARG A 183 -0.14 -8.76 1.26
CA ARG A 183 -1.21 -8.82 2.23
C ARG A 183 -0.75 -8.27 3.57
N PHE A 184 -1.52 -7.34 4.10
CA PHE A 184 -1.49 -6.97 5.50
C PHE A 184 -2.49 -7.85 6.25
N ILE A 185 -2.09 -8.37 7.40
CA ILE A 185 -2.94 -9.16 8.29
C ILE A 185 -2.99 -8.46 9.64
N LYS A 186 -4.17 -7.98 10.03
CA LYS A 186 -4.41 -7.34 11.32
C LYS A 186 -4.22 -8.38 12.43
N THR A 187 -3.32 -8.09 13.34
CA THR A 187 -3.01 -8.90 14.51
C THR A 187 -3.17 -8.08 15.78
N LEU A 188 -3.33 -8.76 16.91
CA LEU A 188 -3.25 -8.15 18.22
C LEU A 188 -1.93 -8.54 18.86
N GLU A 189 -1.14 -7.54 19.24
CA GLU A 189 0.06 -7.74 20.05
C GLU A 189 -0.21 -7.30 21.49
N MET A 190 0.25 -8.11 22.44
CA MET A 190 0.30 -7.71 23.84
C MET A 190 1.43 -6.69 24.00
N ALA A 191 1.13 -5.51 24.56
CA ALA A 191 2.17 -4.54 24.87
C ALA A 191 3.13 -5.10 25.93
N ASP A 192 4.43 -5.07 25.65
CA ASP A 192 5.51 -5.67 26.45
C ASP A 192 5.75 -4.96 27.82
N THR A 193 4.90 -4.01 28.19
CA THR A 193 5.02 -3.22 29.42
C THR A 193 3.71 -3.26 30.17
N SER A 194 3.71 -3.89 31.37
CA SER A 194 2.83 -3.82 32.57
C SER A 194 1.34 -3.38 32.49
N HIS A 195 0.80 -3.10 31.32
CA HIS A 195 -0.49 -2.54 31.03
C HIS A 195 -1.12 -3.40 29.95
N ARG A 196 -2.28 -3.99 30.29
CA ARG A 196 -3.06 -4.91 29.45
C ARG A 196 -3.76 -4.20 28.27
N TYR A 197 -3.06 -3.35 27.55
CA TYR A 197 -3.59 -2.73 26.34
C TYR A 197 -3.15 -3.56 25.13
N LEU A 198 -4.12 -4.18 24.47
CA LEU A 198 -3.93 -4.80 23.16
C LEU A 198 -3.61 -3.68 22.17
N GLN A 199 -2.45 -3.77 21.51
CA GLN A 199 -2.14 -2.88 20.40
C GLN A 199 -2.44 -3.61 19.10
N HIS A 200 -3.21 -2.97 18.24
CA HIS A 200 -3.34 -3.44 16.87
C HIS A 200 -1.96 -3.38 16.20
N SER A 201 -1.67 -4.35 15.36
CA SER A 201 -0.55 -4.33 14.44
C SER A 201 -0.99 -5.00 13.13
N TYR A 202 -0.21 -4.81 12.07
CA TYR A 202 -0.38 -5.56 10.84
C TYR A 202 0.92 -6.26 10.52
N LYS A 203 0.87 -7.56 10.25
CA LYS A 203 1.97 -8.28 9.60
C LYS A 203 1.82 -8.16 8.10
N ILE A 204 2.94 -7.97 7.40
CA ILE A 204 2.96 -7.75 5.95
C ILE A 204 3.64 -8.95 5.30
N TYR A 205 2.96 -9.52 4.32
CA TYR A 205 3.39 -10.72 3.61
C TYR A 205 3.43 -10.49 2.12
N LEU A 206 4.43 -11.05 1.44
CA LEU A 206 4.41 -11.27 0.00
C LEU A 206 3.63 -12.57 -0.25
N LEU A 207 2.57 -12.52 -1.05
CA LEU A 207 1.73 -13.69 -1.29
C LEU A 207 2.38 -14.65 -2.30
N ASP A 208 2.30 -15.95 -2.01
CA ASP A 208 2.64 -16.99 -2.96
C ASP A 208 1.72 -16.93 -4.19
N PRO A 209 2.18 -17.24 -5.42
CA PRO A 209 1.34 -17.23 -6.62
C PRO A 209 0.00 -17.97 -6.50
N LEU A 210 -0.05 -19.06 -5.73
CA LEU A 210 -1.25 -19.88 -5.57
C LEU A 210 -2.18 -19.37 -4.46
N GLN A 211 -1.73 -18.45 -3.61
CA GLN A 211 -2.57 -17.89 -2.56
C GLN A 211 -3.62 -16.93 -3.17
N PRO A 212 -4.91 -17.10 -2.84
CA PRO A 212 -5.93 -16.16 -3.26
C PRO A 212 -5.67 -14.77 -2.72
N SER A 213 -5.96 -13.74 -3.51
CA SER A 213 -5.90 -12.33 -3.13
C SER A 213 -7.14 -11.59 -3.61
N LEU A 214 -7.57 -10.55 -2.88
CA LEU A 214 -8.60 -9.62 -3.37
C LEU A 214 -8.15 -8.85 -4.62
N THR A 215 -6.86 -8.92 -4.96
CA THR A 215 -6.31 -8.33 -6.18
C THR A 215 -6.34 -9.25 -7.39
N ASP A 216 -6.87 -10.46 -7.25
CA ASP A 216 -6.92 -11.43 -8.34
C ASP A 216 -8.03 -11.12 -9.34
N ASN A 217 -7.69 -11.21 -10.62
CA ASN A 217 -8.62 -11.05 -11.74
C ASN A 217 -9.43 -9.75 -11.67
N ILE A 218 -8.78 -8.66 -11.23
CA ILE A 218 -9.39 -7.33 -11.23
C ILE A 218 -9.75 -6.96 -12.68
N ASP A 219 -11.00 -6.61 -12.89
CA ASP A 219 -11.54 -6.19 -14.17
C ASP A 219 -11.27 -4.70 -14.44
N SER A 220 -11.73 -4.22 -15.60
CA SER A 220 -11.61 -2.79 -15.96
C SER A 220 -12.31 -1.84 -14.97
N SER A 221 -13.30 -2.32 -14.21
CA SER A 221 -14.00 -1.54 -13.20
C SER A 221 -13.23 -1.42 -11.87
N SER A 222 -12.10 -2.14 -11.75
CA SER A 222 -11.29 -2.24 -10.55
C SER A 222 -12.04 -2.84 -9.36
N GLU A 223 -12.96 -3.76 -9.62
CA GLU A 223 -13.76 -4.43 -8.60
C GLU A 223 -13.24 -5.85 -8.36
N VAL A 224 -13.39 -6.34 -7.13
CA VAL A 224 -13.02 -7.72 -6.81
C VAL A 224 -13.99 -8.64 -7.54
N HIS A 225 -13.45 -9.58 -8.30
CA HIS A 225 -14.26 -10.54 -9.06
C HIS A 225 -15.22 -11.32 -8.14
N GLU A 226 -16.48 -11.48 -8.52
CA GLU A 226 -17.54 -12.07 -7.68
C GLU A 226 -17.21 -13.49 -7.18
N ASN A 227 -16.54 -14.28 -8.03
CA ASN A 227 -16.06 -15.63 -7.70
C ASN A 227 -14.79 -15.69 -6.84
N ASN A 228 -14.27 -14.56 -6.36
CA ASN A 228 -13.08 -14.55 -5.52
C ASN A 228 -13.39 -15.25 -4.18
N PRO A 229 -12.62 -16.29 -3.78
CA PRO A 229 -12.94 -17.10 -2.62
C PRO A 229 -12.88 -16.33 -1.29
N LEU A 230 -12.20 -15.17 -1.26
CA LEU A 230 -12.10 -14.32 -0.08
C LEU A 230 -13.35 -13.46 0.13
N LEU A 231 -14.22 -13.29 -0.87
CA LEU A 231 -15.48 -12.55 -0.72
C LEU A 231 -16.58 -13.32 0.02
N GLY A 232 -16.33 -14.59 0.37
CA GLY A 232 -17.33 -15.57 0.77
C GLY A 232 -18.41 -15.09 1.74
N ASN A 233 -19.59 -15.73 1.69
CA ASN A 233 -20.84 -15.38 2.40
C ASN A 233 -20.79 -15.45 3.94
N LYS A 234 -19.63 -15.68 4.55
CA LYS A 234 -19.52 -15.80 6.00
C LYS A 234 -19.50 -14.39 6.61
N LYS A 235 -20.59 -14.01 7.27
CA LYS A 235 -20.60 -12.95 8.29
C LYS A 235 -19.68 -13.39 9.44
N LYS A 236 -18.39 -13.23 9.25
CA LYS A 236 -17.37 -13.47 10.27
C LYS A 236 -16.68 -12.15 10.54
N GLY A 237 -16.34 -11.89 11.81
CA GLY A 237 -15.57 -10.76 12.34
C GLY A 237 -15.59 -9.43 11.58
N ARG A 238 -16.10 -8.36 12.18
CA ARG A 238 -15.87 -7.00 11.64
C ARG A 238 -14.34 -6.76 11.52
N LEU A 239 -13.89 -5.90 10.62
CA LEU A 239 -12.49 -5.44 10.55
C LEU A 239 -11.94 -4.93 11.91
N ASP A 240 -12.85 -4.53 12.80
CA ASP A 240 -12.56 -4.07 14.16
C ASP A 240 -12.27 -5.23 15.14
N GLU A 241 -12.62 -6.46 14.77
CA GLU A 241 -12.41 -7.66 15.57
C GLU A 241 -11.17 -8.43 15.07
N PRO A 242 -10.30 -8.89 15.99
CA PRO A 242 -9.21 -9.77 15.61
C PRO A 242 -9.76 -11.08 15.00
N PRO A 243 -9.03 -11.72 14.08
CA PRO A 243 -9.39 -13.06 13.64
C PRO A 243 -9.50 -14.00 14.84
N GLU A 244 -10.47 -14.92 14.79
CA GLU A 244 -10.45 -16.11 15.64
C GLU A 244 -9.10 -16.82 15.44
N VAL A 245 -8.51 -17.31 16.55
CA VAL A 245 -7.15 -17.85 16.60
C VAL A 245 -6.91 -18.96 15.56
N ASP A 246 -7.96 -19.70 15.21
CA ASP A 246 -7.92 -20.81 14.26
C ASP A 246 -7.91 -20.40 12.78
N GLU A 247 -8.21 -19.13 12.44
CA GLU A 247 -8.26 -18.63 11.05
C GLU A 247 -6.98 -17.91 10.59
N GLN A 248 -6.10 -17.54 11.51
CA GLN A 248 -4.84 -16.86 11.19
C GLN A 248 -3.93 -17.64 10.22
N PRO A 249 -3.74 -18.98 10.35
CA PRO A 249 -2.78 -19.70 9.51
C PRO A 249 -3.12 -19.64 8.01
N THR A 250 -4.41 -19.57 7.66
CA THR A 250 -4.90 -19.56 6.27
C THR A 250 -4.55 -18.31 5.48
N TYR A 251 -4.31 -17.19 6.16
CA TYR A 251 -3.99 -15.92 5.50
C TYR A 251 -2.49 -15.67 5.38
N HIS A 252 -1.68 -16.38 6.15
CA HIS A 252 -0.23 -16.19 6.24
C HIS A 252 0.47 -16.73 4.99
N SER A 253 1.54 -16.04 4.58
CA SER A 253 2.49 -16.53 3.60
C SER A 253 3.79 -16.92 4.30
N PRO A 254 4.58 -17.88 3.78
CA PRO A 254 5.94 -18.11 4.26
C PRO A 254 6.88 -16.90 4.06
N TYR A 255 6.51 -15.94 3.21
CA TYR A 255 7.34 -14.78 2.86
C TYR A 255 6.93 -13.53 3.65
N GLU A 256 7.40 -13.41 4.90
CA GLU A 256 7.23 -12.18 5.69
C GLU A 256 8.01 -11.02 5.04
N TYR A 257 7.33 -9.91 4.81
CA TYR A 257 7.87 -8.72 4.16
C TYR A 257 8.05 -7.54 5.13
N GLY A 258 7.36 -7.55 6.27
CA GLY A 258 7.47 -6.50 7.27
C GLY A 258 6.32 -6.48 8.27
N CYS A 259 6.19 -5.37 9.01
CA CYS A 259 5.07 -5.13 9.91
C CYS A 259 4.78 -3.63 10.07
N LEU A 260 3.53 -3.30 10.38
CA LEU A 260 3.09 -1.98 10.82
C LEU A 260 2.62 -2.11 12.27
N LYS A 261 3.32 -1.47 13.20
CA LYS A 261 2.98 -1.50 14.63
C LYS A 261 2.44 -0.15 15.05
N PHE A 262 1.20 -0.13 15.55
CA PHE A 262 0.65 1.07 16.18
C PHE A 262 1.26 1.24 17.56
N SER A 263 1.39 2.48 17.99
CA SER A 263 1.92 2.85 19.30
C SER A 263 0.96 3.84 19.95
N PRO A 264 0.77 3.77 21.27
CA PRO A 264 0.09 4.82 22.00
C PRO A 264 0.80 6.14 21.70
N LEU A 265 0.03 7.22 21.54
CA LEU A 265 0.56 8.56 21.27
C LEU A 265 1.58 8.95 22.34
N GLY A 266 2.86 8.80 22.01
CA GLY A 266 3.97 9.09 22.91
C GLY A 266 4.38 10.57 22.92
N LEU A 267 5.44 10.90 23.65
CA LEU A 267 6.00 12.25 23.81
C LEU A 267 6.35 12.97 22.49
N ASN A 268 6.54 12.23 21.38
CA ASN A 268 6.80 12.78 20.04
C ASN A 268 5.59 12.77 19.10
N ARG A 269 4.41 12.41 19.61
CA ARG A 269 3.19 12.12 18.83
C ARG A 269 3.37 11.04 17.75
N ARG A 270 4.40 10.21 17.89
CA ARG A 270 4.55 8.97 17.11
C ARG A 270 3.33 8.10 17.38
N CYS A 271 2.68 7.64 16.32
CA CYS A 271 1.45 6.84 16.38
C CYS A 271 1.64 5.46 15.77
N ALA A 272 2.61 5.27 14.86
CA ALA A 272 2.93 3.96 14.34
C ALA A 272 4.36 3.86 13.79
N THR A 273 4.78 2.64 13.49
CA THR A 273 6.06 2.34 12.83
C THR A 273 5.87 1.24 11.82
N LEU A 274 6.25 1.54 10.58
CA LEU A 274 6.27 0.59 9.49
C LEU A 274 7.70 0.08 9.34
N SER A 275 7.90 -1.20 9.55
CA SER A 275 9.14 -1.93 9.35
C SER A 275 9.04 -2.75 8.08
N LEU A 276 9.94 -2.55 7.11
CA LEU A 276 9.99 -3.32 5.86
C LEU A 276 11.35 -3.96 5.66
N TYR A 277 11.40 -5.11 4.99
CA TYR A 277 12.64 -5.67 4.45
C TYR A 277 12.83 -5.14 3.02
N SER A 278 13.72 -4.17 2.85
CA SER A 278 14.00 -3.50 1.56
C SER A 278 15.47 -3.64 1.17
N GLN A 279 15.79 -3.29 -0.09
CA GLN A 279 17.20 -3.24 -0.52
C GLN A 279 17.94 -2.14 0.26
N ALA A 280 19.21 -2.37 0.58
CA ALA A 280 20.02 -1.41 1.33
C ALA A 280 20.00 -0.01 0.69
N ALA A 281 19.39 0.95 1.37
CA ALA A 281 19.38 2.34 0.95
C ALA A 281 20.74 2.99 1.24
N GLN A 282 21.22 3.84 0.34
CA GLN A 282 22.47 4.60 0.58
C GLN A 282 22.34 5.59 1.74
N ASN A 283 21.14 6.13 1.97
CA ASN A 283 20.85 7.05 3.07
C ASN A 283 19.42 6.88 3.59
N PHE A 284 19.24 6.11 4.66
CA PHE A 284 17.93 5.87 5.29
C PHE A 284 17.22 7.13 5.81
N ASP A 285 17.93 8.24 6.01
CA ASP A 285 17.34 9.47 6.56
C ASP A 285 16.78 10.40 5.48
N SER A 286 17.09 10.17 4.20
CA SER A 286 16.72 11.03 3.09
C SER A 286 15.49 10.50 2.35
N ASN A 287 14.55 11.41 2.03
CA ASN A 287 13.39 11.09 1.20
C ASN A 287 13.78 10.58 -0.19
N ASN A 288 14.95 11.00 -0.72
CA ASN A 288 15.39 10.61 -2.06
C ASN A 288 15.88 9.16 -2.15
N SER A 289 16.12 8.51 -1.02
CA SER A 289 16.59 7.12 -0.96
C SER A 289 15.45 6.12 -0.78
N VAL A 290 14.21 6.59 -0.67
CA VAL A 290 13.03 5.73 -0.53
C VAL A 290 12.57 5.28 -1.92
N ASP A 291 12.57 3.98 -2.14
CA ASP A 291 12.07 3.39 -3.39
C ASP A 291 10.54 3.48 -3.50
N PHE A 292 10.02 3.20 -4.70
CA PHE A 292 8.59 3.30 -4.99
C PHE A 292 7.75 2.29 -4.17
N THR A 293 8.28 1.09 -3.96
CA THR A 293 7.60 0.02 -3.22
C THR A 293 7.40 0.44 -1.76
N SER A 294 8.48 0.86 -1.09
CA SER A 294 8.46 1.36 0.29
C SER A 294 7.59 2.61 0.42
N PHE A 295 7.66 3.53 -0.55
CA PHE A 295 6.76 4.68 -0.62
C PHE A 295 5.28 4.26 -0.66
N THR A 296 4.95 3.24 -1.45
CA THR A 296 3.60 2.69 -1.55
C THR A 296 3.14 2.10 -0.22
N PHE A 297 3.98 1.31 0.44
CA PHE A 297 3.68 0.77 1.78
C PHE A 297 3.46 1.86 2.82
N VAL A 298 4.24 2.95 2.76
CA VAL A 298 4.02 4.13 3.63
C VAL A 298 2.65 4.76 3.35
N ALA A 299 2.28 4.96 2.08
CA ALA A 299 0.97 5.50 1.71
C ALA A 299 -0.19 4.61 2.20
N VAL A 300 -0.06 3.29 2.03
CA VAL A 300 -1.05 2.32 2.56
C VAL A 300 -1.11 2.36 4.09
N SER A 301 0.04 2.47 4.76
CA SER A 301 0.07 2.56 6.23
C SER A 301 -0.64 3.80 6.76
N LEU A 302 -0.58 4.94 6.04
CA LEU A 302 -1.37 6.14 6.37
C LEU A 302 -2.88 5.92 6.19
N ILE A 303 -3.29 5.17 5.16
CA ILE A 303 -4.70 4.77 4.96
C ILE A 303 -5.16 3.90 6.13
N LEU A 304 -4.37 2.88 6.50
CA LEU A 304 -4.69 1.97 7.60
C LEU A 304 -4.73 2.69 8.94
N GLN A 305 -3.77 3.56 9.25
CA GLN A 305 -3.80 4.40 10.45
C GLN A 305 -5.09 5.23 10.53
N THR A 306 -5.48 5.86 9.43
CA THR A 306 -6.72 6.66 9.38
C THR A 306 -7.95 5.78 9.59
N LEU A 307 -7.96 4.58 9.00
CA LEU A 307 -9.04 3.61 9.16
C LEU A 307 -9.21 3.17 10.62
N GLU A 308 -8.10 2.88 11.31
CA GLU A 308 -8.15 2.50 12.73
C GLU A 308 -8.65 3.66 13.60
N GLU A 309 -8.26 4.89 13.29
CA GLU A 309 -8.80 6.08 13.97
C GLU A 309 -10.31 6.26 13.75
N ASP A 310 -10.80 5.96 12.54
CA ASP A 310 -12.23 6.04 12.20
C ASP A 310 -13.07 4.96 12.90
N ALA A 311 -12.47 3.82 13.24
CA ALA A 311 -13.14 2.76 13.98
C ALA A 311 -13.28 3.07 15.49
N LEU A 312 -12.43 3.96 16.03
CA LEU A 312 -12.40 4.32 17.44
C LEU A 312 -13.27 5.55 17.81
N GLY A 313 -13.76 6.30 16.81
CA GLY A 313 -14.56 7.53 16.98
C GLY A 313 -16.04 7.33 16.67
#